data_AF-A0A8F1B7H5-F1
#
_entry.id   AF-A0A8F1B7H5-F1
#
_cell.length_a   1.000
_cell.length_b   1.000
_cell.length_c   1.000
_cell.angle_alpha   90.00
_cell.angle_beta   90.00
_cell.angle_gamma   90.00
#
_symmetry.space_group_name_H-M   'P 1'
#
loop_
_entity.id
_entity.type
_entity.pdbx_description
1 polymer ?
#
loop_
_entity_poly.entity_id
_entity_poly.type
_entity_poly.pdbx_seq_one_letter_code
_entity_poly.pdbx_strand_id
1 'polypeptide(L)'
;MANSKSAEKRIEINKRNRLRNKYYKTSVRTLTKLFFTNLDVYKNSQTAEQKEKLKEILSSVYSLMDKGTKKNIFHKNTAAKKKAKLAAYLKAV
;
A
#
# COMPACT_ATOMS: atom_id res chain seq x y z
N MET A 1 -18.07 -5.59 27.82
CA MET A 1 -17.69 -6.99 28.13
C MET A 1 -18.28 -7.90 27.07
N ALA A 2 -17.63 -9.01 26.72
CA ALA A 2 -18.28 -10.01 25.87
C ALA A 2 -19.22 -10.86 26.73
N ASN A 3 -20.52 -10.79 26.47
CA ASN A 3 -21.52 -11.49 27.29
C ASN A 3 -21.71 -12.96 26.84
N SER A 4 -20.99 -13.41 25.81
CA SER A 4 -21.05 -14.78 25.31
C SER A 4 -19.67 -15.23 24.79
N LYS A 5 -19.40 -16.54 24.85
CA LYS A 5 -18.16 -17.15 24.35
C LYS A 5 -17.92 -16.85 22.86
N SER A 6 -19.00 -16.76 22.06
CA SER A 6 -18.91 -16.42 20.65
C SER A 6 -18.51 -14.95 20.43
N ALA A 7 -18.99 -14.04 21.28
CA ALA A 7 -18.59 -12.63 21.25
C ALA A 7 -17.12 -12.45 21.62
N GLU A 8 -16.65 -13.13 22.66
CA GLU A 8 -15.25 -13.08 23.09
C GLU A 8 -14.30 -13.56 21.99
N LYS A 9 -14.60 -14.73 21.40
CA LYS A 9 -13.86 -15.27 20.24
C LYS A 9 -13.82 -14.29 19.07
N ARG A 10 -14.92 -13.60 18.76
CA ARG A 10 -14.96 -12.59 17.69
C ARG A 10 -14.05 -11.41 18.00
N ILE A 11 -13.97 -10.95 19.24
CA ILE A 11 -13.08 -9.86 19.65
C ILE A 11 -11.62 -10.23 19.40
N GLU A 12 -11.20 -11.45 19.79
CA GLU A 12 -9.83 -11.92 19.58
C GLU A 12 -9.46 -12.05 18.10
N ILE A 13 -10.35 -12.65 17.30
CA ILE A 13 -10.17 -12.78 15.85
C ILE A 13 -10.06 -11.39 15.20
N ASN A 14 -10.92 -10.45 15.59
CA ASN A 14 -10.90 -9.09 15.09
C ASN A 14 -9.61 -8.37 15.47
N LYS A 15 -9.11 -8.52 16.71
CA LYS A 15 -7.84 -7.95 17.15
C LYS A 15 -6.68 -8.46 16.28
N ARG A 16 -6.62 -9.77 16.06
CA ARG A 16 -5.61 -10.42 15.21
C ARG A 16 -5.66 -9.92 13.76
N ASN A 17 -6.85 -9.92 13.16
CA ASN A 17 -7.06 -9.50 11.77
C ASN A 17 -6.76 -8.00 11.60
N ARG A 18 -7.15 -7.17 12.57
CA ARG A 18 -6.84 -5.74 12.58
C ARG A 18 -5.34 -5.47 12.54
N LEU A 19 -4.55 -6.17 13.34
CA LEU A 19 -3.08 -6.01 13.35
C LEU A 19 -2.46 -6.42 12.01
N ARG A 20 -2.88 -7.56 11.46
CA ARG A 20 -2.42 -8.01 10.13
C ARG A 20 -2.79 -7.00 9.05
N ASN A 21 -4.03 -6.54 9.01
CA ASN A 21 -4.51 -5.56 8.03
C ASN A 21 -3.82 -4.20 8.20
N LYS A 22 -3.53 -3.79 9.44
CA LYS A 22 -2.84 -2.54 9.74
C LYS A 22 -1.49 -2.52 9.04
N TYR A 23 -0.67 -3.56 9.19
CA TYR A 23 0.65 -3.65 8.55
C TYR A 23 0.59 -3.36 7.05
N TYR A 24 -0.22 -4.08 6.29
CA TYR A 24 -0.33 -3.87 4.84
C TYR A 24 -0.83 -2.47 4.48
N LYS A 25 -1.86 -1.98 5.19
CA LYS A 25 -2.43 -0.64 4.94
C LYS A 25 -1.42 0.47 5.25
N THR A 26 -0.69 0.37 6.35
CA THR A 26 0.32 1.36 6.75
C THR A 26 1.53 1.32 5.82
N SER A 27 2.05 0.14 5.49
CA SER A 27 3.20 0.01 4.60
C SER A 27 2.92 0.59 3.21
N VAL A 28 1.75 0.29 2.62
CA VAL A 28 1.35 0.90 1.35
C VAL A 28 1.23 2.43 1.47
N ARG A 29 0.68 2.95 2.58
CA ARG A 29 0.58 4.40 2.82
C ARG A 29 1.97 5.05 2.90
N THR A 30 2.89 4.44 3.65
CA THR A 30 4.25 4.95 3.82
C THR A 30 5.00 4.97 2.49
N LEU A 31 4.98 3.88 1.73
CA LEU A 31 5.61 3.82 0.41
C LEU A 31 4.97 4.80 -0.59
N THR A 32 3.65 4.98 -0.53
CA THR A 32 2.97 5.97 -1.37
C THR A 32 3.45 7.39 -1.06
N LYS A 33 3.62 7.74 0.23
CA LYS A 33 4.17 9.04 0.61
C LYS A 33 5.61 9.20 0.11
N LEU A 34 6.44 8.18 0.32
CA LEU A 34 7.82 8.17 -0.14
C LEU A 34 7.91 8.30 -1.68
N PHE A 35 7.00 7.67 -2.42
CA PHE A 35 6.91 7.83 -3.87
C PHE A 35 6.66 9.30 -4.25
N PHE A 36 5.68 9.97 -3.64
CA PHE A 36 5.40 11.38 -3.94
C PHE A 36 6.56 12.31 -3.58
N THR A 37 7.23 12.11 -2.43
CA THR A 37 8.39 12.94 -2.07
C THR A 37 9.53 12.78 -3.07
N ASN A 38 9.79 11.56 -3.55
CA ASN A 38 10.82 11.35 -4.58
C ASN A 38 10.39 11.87 -5.96
N LEU A 39 9.09 11.85 -6.25
CA LEU A 39 8.55 12.38 -7.50
C LEU A 39 8.70 13.90 -7.58
N ASP A 40 8.50 14.60 -6.46
CA ASP A 40 8.73 16.05 -6.40
C ASP A 40 10.22 16.41 -6.57
N VAL A 41 11.13 15.61 -6.03
CA VAL A 41 12.57 15.75 -6.28
C VAL A 41 12.90 15.49 -7.76
N TYR A 42 12.33 14.44 -8.35
CA TYR A 42 12.56 14.08 -9.75
C TYR A 42 12.10 15.17 -10.72
N LYS A 43 10.99 15.85 -10.43
CA LYS A 43 10.51 17.00 -11.22
C LYS A 43 11.54 18.12 -11.33
N ASN A 44 12.36 18.32 -10.29
CA ASN A 44 13.31 19.43 -10.22
C ASN A 44 14.67 19.08 -10.86
N SER A 45 15.15 17.84 -10.72
CA SER A 45 16.52 17.45 -11.13
C SER A 45 16.58 16.50 -12.33
N GLN A 46 15.49 15.81 -12.66
CA GLN A 46 15.34 14.87 -13.79
C GLN A 46 16.51 13.88 -14.01
N THR A 47 17.15 13.44 -12.94
CA THR A 47 18.32 12.55 -13.04
C THR A 47 17.91 11.09 -13.26
N ALA A 48 18.69 10.32 -14.02
CA ALA A 48 18.43 8.91 -14.31
C ALA A 48 18.31 8.05 -13.03
N GLU A 49 19.18 8.27 -12.03
CA GLU A 49 19.16 7.54 -10.76
C GLU A 49 17.86 7.72 -9.97
N GLN A 50 17.29 8.93 -10.01
CA GLN A 50 16.03 9.23 -9.30
C GLN A 50 14.84 8.53 -9.97
N LYS A 51 14.88 8.40 -11.30
CA LYS A 51 13.90 7.64 -12.07
C LYS A 51 13.95 6.15 -11.72
N GLU A 52 15.14 5.59 -11.52
CA GLU A 52 15.30 4.20 -11.07
C GLU A 52 14.76 3.99 -9.65
N LYS A 53 15.11 4.87 -8.70
CA LYS A 53 14.54 4.85 -7.33
C LYS A 53 13.01 4.89 -7.33
N LEU A 54 12.40 5.72 -8.18
CA LEU A 54 10.93 5.76 -8.32
C LEU A 54 10.34 4.44 -8.82
N LYS A 55 11.00 3.80 -9.80
CA LYS A 55 10.57 2.48 -10.31
C LYS A 55 10.69 1.39 -9.24
N GLU A 56 11.74 1.41 -8.43
CA GLU A 56 11.93 0.47 -7.32
C GLU A 56 10.84 0.61 -6.24
N ILE A 57 10.54 1.86 -5.85
CA ILE A 57 9.46 2.15 -4.91
C ILE A 57 8.12 1.69 -5.49
N LEU A 58 7.87 1.97 -6.78
CA LEU A 58 6.64 1.56 -7.45
C LEU A 58 6.50 0.03 -7.49
N SER A 59 7.58 -0.70 -7.81
CA SER A 59 7.63 -2.17 -7.78
C SER A 59 7.31 -2.71 -6.38
N SER A 60 7.89 -2.10 -5.34
CA SER A 60 7.63 -2.44 -3.93
C SER A 60 6.17 -2.23 -3.55
N VAL A 61 5.56 -1.12 -3.99
CA VAL A 61 4.12 -0.87 -3.81
C VAL A 61 3.30 -1.95 -4.49
N TYR A 62 3.59 -2.29 -5.74
CA TYR A 62 2.85 -3.32 -6.48
C TYR A 62 2.90 -4.67 -5.79
N SER A 63 4.10 -5.10 -5.36
CA SER A 63 4.31 -6.34 -4.62
C SER A 63 3.47 -6.40 -3.34
N LEU A 64 3.43 -5.33 -2.55
CA LEU A 64 2.63 -5.26 -1.33
C LEU A 64 1.13 -5.23 -1.60
N MET A 65 0.69 -4.51 -2.64
CA MET A 65 -0.72 -4.47 -3.01
C MET A 65 -1.21 -5.84 -3.47
N ASP A 66 -0.43 -6.57 -4.28
CA ASP A 66 -0.81 -7.89 -4.78
C ASP A 66 -0.79 -8.97 -3.70
N LYS A 67 0.22 -8.93 -2.82
CA LYS A 67 0.21 -9.79 -1.63
C LYS A 67 -0.99 -9.48 -0.74
N GLY A 68 -1.37 -8.21 -0.63
CA GLY A 68 -2.53 -7.76 0.14
C GLY A 68 -3.88 -8.18 -0.48
N THR A 69 -4.01 -8.17 -1.81
CA THR A 69 -5.23 -8.65 -2.50
C THR A 69 -5.36 -10.16 -2.38
N LYS A 70 -4.28 -10.92 -2.58
CA LYS A 70 -4.29 -12.39 -2.38
C LYS A 70 -4.71 -12.79 -0.96
N LYS A 71 -4.39 -11.96 0.04
CA LYS A 71 -4.79 -12.15 1.44
C LYS A 71 -6.15 -11.53 1.80
N ASN A 72 -6.94 -11.09 0.82
CA ASN A 72 -8.25 -10.45 1.00
C ASN A 72 -8.23 -9.18 1.89
N ILE A 73 -7.10 -8.49 1.97
CA ILE A 73 -6.95 -7.25 2.75
C ILE A 73 -7.42 -6.05 1.93
N PHE A 74 -7.17 -6.09 0.62
CA PHE A 74 -7.66 -5.11 -0.35
C PHE A 74 -8.58 -5.78 -1.36
N HIS A 75 -9.67 -5.11 -1.70
CA HIS A 75 -10.47 -5.51 -2.85
C HIS A 75 -9.68 -5.31 -4.15
N LYS A 76 -9.86 -6.21 -5.12
CA LYS A 76 -9.16 -6.21 -6.41
C LYS A 76 -9.22 -4.85 -7.12
N ASN A 77 -10.38 -4.21 -7.15
CA ASN A 77 -10.58 -2.92 -7.81
C ASN A 77 -9.83 -1.80 -7.08
N THR A 78 -9.79 -1.83 -5.75
CA THR A 78 -9.06 -0.84 -4.96
C THR A 78 -7.56 -0.93 -5.23
N ALA A 79 -7.03 -2.15 -5.36
CA ALA A 79 -5.64 -2.34 -5.73
C ALA A 79 -5.34 -1.84 -7.15
N ALA A 80 -6.14 -2.27 -8.13
CA ALA A 80 -6.00 -1.83 -9.52
C ALA A 80 -6.06 -0.30 -9.66
N LYS A 81 -7.04 0.35 -9.01
CA LYS A 81 -7.19 1.82 -9.03
C LYS A 81 -5.96 2.54 -8.46
N LYS A 82 -5.39 2.05 -7.37
CA LYS A 82 -4.18 2.66 -6.79
C LYS A 82 -2.96 2.47 -7.67
N LYS A 83 -2.76 1.29 -8.25
CA LYS A 83 -1.67 1.04 -9.19
C LYS A 83 -1.74 1.95 -10.41
N ALA A 84 -2.92 2.01 -11.03
CA ALA A 84 -3.17 2.86 -12.19
C ALA A 84 -2.89 4.34 -11.88
N LYS A 85 -3.32 4.82 -10.70
CA LYS A 85 -3.06 6.20 -10.26
C LYS A 85 -1.56 6.50 -10.14
N LEU A 86 -0.76 5.63 -9.51
CA LEU A 86 0.68 5.85 -9.36
C LEU A 86 1.42 5.80 -10.70
N ALA A 87 1.05 4.87 -11.58
CA ALA A 87 1.58 4.79 -12.93
C ALA A 87 1.29 6.06 -13.74
N ALA A 88 0.07 6.59 -13.62
CA ALA A 88 -0.34 7.82 -14.31
C ALA A 88 0.50 9.03 -13.86
N TYR A 89 0.80 9.16 -12.56
CA TYR A 89 1.68 10.23 -12.08
C TYR A 89 3.10 10.12 -12.60
N LEU A 90 3.66 8.90 -12.66
CA LEU A 90 5.01 8.70 -13.20
C LEU A 90 5.08 8.97 -14.71
N LYS A 91 3.97 8.77 -15.44
CA LYS A 91 3.90 9.06 -16.88
C LYS A 91 3.72 10.56 -17.16
N ALA A 92 3.03 11.28 -16.27
CA ALA A 92 2.74 12.69 -16.41
C ALA A 92 3.93 13.61 -16.10
N VAL A 93 4.95 13.07 -15.42
CA VAL A 93 6.22 13.74 -15.08
C VAL A 93 7.32 13.23 -16.00
#